data_AF-A0A933A424-F1
#
_entry.id   AF-A0A933A424-F1
#
_cell.length_a   1.000
_cell.length_b   1.000
_cell.length_c   1.000
_cell.angle_alpha   90.00
_cell.angle_beta   90.00
_cell.angle_gamma   90.00
#
_symmetry.space_group_name_H-M   'P 1'
#
loop_
_entity.id
_entity.type
_entity.pdbx_description
1 polymer ?
#
loop_
_entity_poly.entity_id
_entity_poly.type
_entity_poly.pdbx_seq_one_letter_code
_entity_poly.pdbx_strand_id
1 'polypeptide(L)'
;MEQPWWKAPLAEFVGTFTLIFIGAGSIIAATAAQVGGAGLVGIALAHGIALGVMVSATGHISGGHINPAVTIAFLSAGRLSAKRALEYIVAQLFGA
;
A
#
# COMPACT_ATOMS: atom_id res chain seq x y z
N MET A 1 17.21 18.44 1.92
CA MET A 1 17.98 17.43 2.69
C MET A 1 17.88 16.12 1.94
N GLU A 2 19.01 15.52 1.58
CA GLU A 2 19.05 14.17 1.00
C GLU A 2 18.42 13.19 1.99
N GLN A 3 17.39 12.45 1.58
CA GLN A 3 16.73 11.47 2.45
C GLN A 3 17.52 10.15 2.41
N PRO A 4 17.77 9.49 3.55
CA PRO A 4 18.41 8.16 3.58
C PRO A 4 17.70 7.15 2.69
N TRP A 5 18.48 6.28 2.03
CA TRP A 5 17.97 5.31 1.04
C TRP A 5 16.88 4.37 1.58
N TRP A 6 16.91 4.05 2.88
CA TRP A 6 15.99 3.13 3.54
C TRP A 6 14.61 3.71 3.85
N LYS A 7 14.45 5.03 3.86
CA LYS A 7 13.17 5.66 4.24
C LYS A 7 12.05 5.33 3.27
N ALA A 8 12.32 5.32 1.97
CA ALA A 8 11.27 5.06 0.99
C ALA A 8 10.84 3.58 0.97
N PRO A 9 11.74 2.58 0.97
CA PRO A 9 11.31 1.19 1.14
C PRO A 9 10.55 0.96 2.45
N LEU A 10 10.98 1.57 3.57
CA LEU A 10 10.23 1.45 4.82
C LEU A 10 8.82 2.08 4.72
N ALA A 11 8.69 3.22 4.05
CA ALA A 11 7.39 3.84 3.79
C ALA A 11 6.47 2.94 2.94
N GLU A 12 7.01 2.25 1.95
CA GLU A 12 6.29 1.25 1.15
C GLU A 12 5.85 0.03 1.99
N PHE A 13 6.73 -0.46 2.88
CA PHE A 13 6.40 -1.53 3.84
C PHE A 13 5.23 -1.13 4.75
N VAL A 14 5.34 0.02 5.44
CA VAL A 14 4.31 0.47 6.39
C VAL A 14 2.99 0.78 5.68
N GLY A 15 3.06 1.36 4.48
CA GLY A 15 1.90 1.61 3.63
C GLY A 15 1.17 0.33 3.25
N THR A 16 1.91 -0.67 2.80
CA THR A 16 1.33 -1.96 2.36
C THR A 16 0.79 -2.76 3.54
N PHE A 17 1.51 -2.77 4.65
CA PHE A 17 1.02 -3.34 5.91
C PHE A 17 -0.30 -2.74 6.34
N THR A 18 -0.40 -1.41 6.35
CA THR A 18 -1.64 -0.73 6.75
C THR A 18 -2.79 -1.07 5.81
N LEU A 19 -2.54 -1.07 4.50
CA LEU A 19 -3.54 -1.42 3.49
C LEU A 19 -4.08 -2.84 3.71
N ILE A 20 -3.20 -3.83 3.88
CA ILE A 20 -3.61 -5.22 4.04
C ILE A 20 -4.22 -5.48 5.42
N PHE A 21 -3.62 -4.95 6.49
CA PHE A 21 -4.14 -5.12 7.85
C PHE A 21 -5.57 -4.59 7.98
N ILE A 22 -5.82 -3.36 7.50
CA ILE A 22 -7.16 -2.76 7.54
C ILE A 22 -8.10 -3.43 6.54
N GLY A 23 -7.60 -3.69 5.32
CA GLY A 23 -8.38 -4.28 4.24
C GLY A 23 -8.87 -5.69 4.57
N ALA A 24 -7.95 -6.62 4.83
CA ALA A 24 -8.27 -7.98 5.23
C ALA A 24 -9.01 -8.02 6.57
N GLY A 25 -8.63 -7.18 7.54
CA GLY A 25 -9.32 -7.05 8.82
C GLY A 25 -10.79 -6.67 8.66
N SER A 26 -11.12 -5.77 7.72
CA SER A 26 -12.51 -5.39 7.43
C SER A 26 -13.34 -6.55 6.86
N ILE A 27 -12.72 -7.40 6.03
CA ILE A 27 -13.37 -8.60 5.46
C ILE A 27 -13.67 -9.61 6.57
N ILE A 28 -12.69 -9.85 7.45
CA ILE A 28 -12.84 -10.75 8.60
C ILE A 28 -13.95 -10.24 9.51
N ALA A 29 -13.97 -8.95 9.82
CA ALA A 29 -14.98 -8.34 10.67
C ALA A 29 -16.40 -8.42 10.07
N ALA A 30 -16.55 -8.08 8.78
CA ALA A 30 -17.83 -8.18 8.08
C ALA A 30 -18.36 -9.62 8.05
N THR A 31 -17.46 -10.58 7.83
CA THR A 31 -17.77 -12.02 7.84
C THR A 31 -18.24 -12.48 9.22
N ALA A 32 -17.51 -12.10 10.28
CA ALA A 32 -17.88 -12.43 11.65
C ALA A 32 -19.25 -11.85 12.05
N ALA A 33 -19.55 -10.64 11.58
CA ALA A 33 -20.83 -9.97 11.81
C ALA A 33 -21.97 -10.43 10.88
N GLN A 34 -21.74 -11.42 9.99
CA GLN A 34 -22.72 -11.93 9.03
C GLN A 34 -23.34 -10.84 8.14
N VAL A 35 -22.58 -9.78 7.89
CA VAL A 35 -22.97 -8.69 6.99
C VAL A 35 -22.63 -9.16 5.58
N GLY A 36 -23.61 -9.75 4.88
CA GLY A 36 -23.44 -10.31 3.53
C GLY A 36 -23.06 -9.26 2.46
N GLY A 37 -23.63 -9.33 1.25
CA GLY A 37 -23.28 -8.37 0.18
C GLY A 37 -23.41 -6.88 0.55
N ALA A 38 -24.23 -6.53 1.54
CA ALA A 38 -24.34 -5.18 2.09
C ALA A 38 -23.03 -4.67 2.74
N GLY A 39 -22.15 -5.56 3.22
CA GLY A 39 -20.87 -5.22 3.84
C GLY A 39 -19.79 -4.77 2.85
N LEU A 40 -19.99 -5.00 1.55
CA LEU A 40 -19.00 -4.70 0.50
C LEU A 40 -18.65 -3.21 0.42
N VAL A 41 -19.62 -2.32 0.64
CA VAL A 41 -19.36 -0.87 0.65
C VAL A 41 -18.45 -0.50 1.82
N GLY A 42 -18.67 -1.08 3.00
CA GLY A 42 -17.80 -0.86 4.17
C GLY A 42 -16.38 -1.38 3.96
N ILE A 43 -16.25 -2.57 3.38
CA ILE A 43 -14.94 -3.15 3.02
C ILE A 43 -14.21 -2.28 1.99
N ALA A 44 -14.91 -1.81 0.97
CA ALA A 44 -14.35 -0.94 -0.06
C ALA A 44 -13.88 0.40 0.53
N LEU A 45 -14.68 1.00 1.42
CA LEU A 45 -14.31 2.22 2.13
C LEU A 45 -13.09 2.01 3.04
N ALA A 46 -13.02 0.88 3.76
CA ALA A 46 -11.88 0.55 4.62
C ALA A 46 -10.57 0.51 3.81
N HIS A 47 -10.56 -0.18 2.66
CA HIS A 47 -9.40 -0.22 1.77
C HIS A 47 -9.07 1.17 1.19
N GLY A 48 -10.08 1.87 0.67
CA GLY A 48 -9.91 3.17 0.02
C GLY A 48 -9.39 4.24 0.97
N ILE A 49 -9.91 4.30 2.19
CA ILE A 49 -9.46 5.24 3.23
C ILE A 49 -8.05 4.87 3.70
N ALA A 50 -7.76 3.60 3.96
CA ALA A 50 -6.42 3.17 4.36
C ALA A 50 -5.37 3.55 3.30
N LEU A 51 -5.67 3.27 2.02
CA LEU A 51 -4.82 3.67 0.90
C LEU A 51 -4.67 5.20 0.83
N GLY A 52 -5.77 5.95 0.87
CA GLY A 52 -5.75 7.41 0.77
C GLY A 52 -4.96 8.07 1.90
N VAL A 53 -5.09 7.58 3.14
CA VAL A 53 -4.31 8.04 4.29
C VAL A 53 -2.84 7.76 4.09
N MET A 54 -2.47 6.52 3.72
CA MET A 54 -1.07 6.16 3.57
C MET A 54 -0.39 6.88 2.42
N VAL A 55 -1.05 7.00 1.26
CA VAL A 55 -0.51 7.78 0.12
C VAL A 55 -0.34 9.25 0.51
N SER A 56 -1.28 9.84 1.25
CA SER A 56 -1.16 11.23 1.72
C SER A 56 0.00 11.39 2.71
N ALA A 57 0.20 10.41 3.60
CA ALA A 57 1.23 10.44 4.62
C ALA A 57 2.64 10.16 4.06
N THR A 58 2.78 9.22 3.12
CA THR A 58 4.09 8.72 2.66
C THR A 58 4.43 9.08 1.22
N GLY A 59 3.51 9.67 0.46
CA GLY A 59 3.73 10.03 -0.94
C GLY A 59 4.94 10.93 -1.17
N HIS A 60 5.19 11.88 -0.26
CA HIS A 60 6.37 12.75 -0.31
C HIS A 60 7.69 12.04 0.06
N ILE A 61 7.63 10.80 0.57
CA ILE A 61 8.80 9.99 0.99
C ILE A 61 9.16 8.97 -0.09
N SER A 62 8.18 8.18 -0.55
CA SER A 62 8.40 7.08 -1.50
C SER A 62 7.72 7.25 -2.86
N GLY A 63 6.78 8.19 -2.99
CA GLY A 63 5.82 8.20 -4.09
C GLY A 63 4.53 7.43 -3.78
N GLY A 64 4.48 6.71 -2.66
CA GLY A 64 3.27 6.05 -2.16
C GLY A 64 2.72 4.99 -3.11
N HIS A 65 3.58 4.13 -3.66
CA HIS A 65 3.14 3.11 -4.62
C HIS A 65 2.25 2.06 -3.95
N ILE A 66 2.71 1.54 -2.81
CA ILE A 66 1.99 0.63 -1.90
C ILE A 66 1.44 -0.61 -2.64
N ASN A 67 2.03 -0.94 -3.79
CA ASN A 67 1.53 -1.93 -4.72
C ASN A 67 2.61 -2.29 -5.77
N PRO A 68 2.97 -3.58 -5.92
CA PRO A 68 3.92 -4.01 -6.94
C PRO A 68 3.52 -3.66 -8.38
N ALA A 69 2.23 -3.72 -8.72
CA ALA A 69 1.75 -3.37 -10.05
C ALA A 69 1.93 -1.87 -10.37
N VAL A 70 1.70 -0.99 -9.38
CA VAL A 70 1.96 0.45 -9.51
C VAL A 70 3.45 0.70 -9.68
N THR A 71 4.29 0.01 -8.90
CA THR A 71 5.75 0.07 -9.06
C THR A 71 6.21 -0.36 -10.44
N ILE A 72 5.69 -1.46 -10.97
CA ILE A 72 6.02 -1.96 -12.30
C ILE A 72 5.55 -0.96 -13.38
N ALA A 73 4.37 -0.34 -13.22
CA ALA A 73 3.89 0.69 -14.14
C ALA A 73 4.81 1.92 -14.19
N PHE A 74 5.33 2.37 -13.04
CA PHE A 74 6.29 3.47 -13.01
C PHE A 74 7.65 3.08 -13.60
N LEU A 75 8.09 1.84 -13.37
CA LEU A 75 9.30 1.30 -13.99
C LEU A 75 9.16 1.25 -15.52
N SER A 76 8.06 0.72 -16.05
CA SER A 76 7.82 0.62 -17.50
C SER A 76 7.67 1.99 -18.17
N ALA A 77 7.16 2.98 -17.44
CA ALA A 77 7.09 4.38 -17.88
C ALA A 77 8.42 5.15 -17.77
N GLY A 78 9.52 4.51 -17.33
CA GLY A 78 10.82 5.17 -17.13
C GLY A 78 10.83 6.20 -16.00
N ARG A 79 9.87 6.12 -15.07
CA ARG A 79 9.70 7.04 -13.92
C ARG A 79 10.36 6.52 -12.65
N LEU A 80 10.85 5.28 -12.64
CA LEU A 80 11.52 4.65 -11.51
C LEU A 80 12.69 3.77 -11.99
N SER A 81 13.81 3.77 -11.26
CA SER A 81 14.93 2.88 -11.60
C SER A 81 14.62 1.42 -11.24
N ALA A 82 15.18 0.46 -11.98
CA ALA A 82 14.97 -0.96 -11.73
C ALA A 82 15.39 -1.39 -10.30
N LYS A 83 16.50 -0.83 -9.79
CA LYS A 83 16.94 -1.08 -8.40
C LYS A 83 15.89 -0.62 -7.39
N ARG A 84 15.36 0.61 -7.55
CA ARG A 84 14.35 1.16 -6.64
C ARG A 84 13.02 0.42 -6.73
N ALA A 85 12.64 -0.01 -7.94
CA ALA A 85 11.48 -0.86 -8.15
C ALA A 85 11.59 -2.18 -7.38
N LEU A 86 12.75 -2.84 -7.43
CA LEU A 86 12.98 -4.07 -6.67
C LEU A 86 12.92 -3.82 -5.15
N GLU A 87 13.57 -2.76 -4.65
CA GLU A 87 13.49 -2.38 -3.23
C GLU A 87 12.04 -2.18 -2.76
N TYR A 88 11.22 -1.52 -3.59
CA TYR A 88 9.81 -1.26 -3.29
C TYR A 88 9.00 -2.55 -3.28
N ILE A 89 9.13 -3.38 -4.31
CA ILE A 89 8.38 -4.64 -4.42
C ILE A 89 8.71 -5.56 -3.24
N VAL A 90 9.99 -5.69 -2.88
CA VAL A 90 10.39 -6.48 -1.71
C VAL A 90 9.75 -5.93 -0.43
N ALA A 91 9.83 -4.61 -0.21
CA ALA A 91 9.22 -3.99 0.96
C ALA A 91 7.69 -4.15 1.00
N GLN A 92 7.01 -4.01 -0.15
CA GLN A 92 5.58 -4.20 -0.29
C GLN A 92 5.18 -5.65 0.03
N LEU A 93 5.93 -6.63 -0.46
CA LEU A 93 5.68 -8.05 -0.19
C LEU A 93 5.90 -8.44 1.27
N PHE A 94 6.86 -7.83 1.97
CA PHE A 94 7.04 -8.05 3.40
C PHE A 94 6.00 -7.31 4.25
N GLY A 95 5.46 -6.19 3.73
CA GLY A 95 4.43 -5.43 4.41
C GLY A 95 3.05 -6.09 4.32
N ALA A 96 2.74 -6.73 3.19
CA ALA A 96 1.50 -7.46 2.96
C ALA A 96 1.38 -8.72 3.85
#